data_AF-T0PX18-F1
#
_entry.id   AF-T0PX18-F1
#
_cell.length_a   1.000
_cell.length_b   1.000
_cell.length_c   1.000
_cell.angle_alpha   90.00
_cell.angle_beta   90.00
_cell.angle_gamma   90.00
#
_symmetry.space_group_name_H-M   'P 1'
#
loop_
_entity.id
_entity.type
_entity.pdbx_description
1 polymer ?
#
loop_
_entity_poly.entity_id
_entity_poly.type
_entity_poly.pdbx_seq_one_letter_code
_entity_poly.pdbx_strand_id
1 'polypeptide(L)'
;MAGRRTLGTRRASLCKALYFIANGLLDVYAKGLVHGSLSSHNVFVSSPTFIQVGVPGTRLAAAVVASDVYAFGILTSELNAFQLPFDDYDFDDEVALTTAVVDGGLRPTLREKRDDWYRDLVGRCVDADPLNRPTAQDALLWCSCSIAFVT
;
A
#
# COMPACT_ATOMS: atom_id res chain seq x y z
N MET A 1 -14.75 -0.59 27.07
CA MET A 1 -13.57 -1.48 27.12
C MET A 1 -13.42 -2.40 25.88
N ALA A 2 -14.48 -2.71 25.12
CA ALA A 2 -14.41 -3.59 23.94
C ALA A 2 -13.81 -2.97 22.66
N GLY A 3 -13.87 -1.64 22.51
CA GLY A 3 -13.41 -0.94 21.28
C GLY A 3 -11.89 -0.80 21.12
N ARG A 4 -11.11 -0.80 22.21
CA ARG A 4 -9.64 -0.70 22.13
C ARG A 4 -8.97 -2.03 21.74
N ARG A 5 -9.54 -3.17 22.16
CA ARG A 5 -9.02 -4.51 21.82
C ARG A 5 -9.22 -4.87 20.35
N THR A 6 -10.35 -4.49 19.77
CA THR A 6 -10.67 -4.74 18.35
C THR A 6 -9.90 -3.85 17.39
N LEU A 7 -9.59 -2.60 17.78
CA LEU A 7 -8.74 -1.72 16.98
C LEU A 7 -7.28 -2.22 16.95
N GLY A 8 -6.76 -2.69 18.10
CA GLY A 8 -5.41 -3.25 18.20
C GLY A 8 -5.21 -4.52 17.36
N THR A 9 -6.19 -5.44 17.35
CA THR A 9 -6.11 -6.66 16.52
C THR A 9 -6.24 -6.36 15.03
N ARG A 10 -7.11 -5.40 14.63
CA ARG A 10 -7.22 -4.96 13.22
C ARG A 10 -5.93 -4.30 12.73
N ARG A 11 -5.32 -3.43 13.54
CA ARG A 11 -4.02 -2.83 13.23
C ARG A 11 -2.93 -3.88 13.05
N ALA A 12 -2.85 -4.86 13.95
CA ALA A 12 -1.84 -5.92 13.86
C ALA A 12 -1.99 -6.78 12.60
N SER A 13 -3.22 -7.14 12.22
CA SER A 13 -3.48 -7.91 11.00
C SER A 13 -3.14 -7.12 9.75
N LEU A 14 -3.47 -5.82 9.70
CA LEU A 14 -3.10 -4.93 8.59
C LEU A 14 -1.58 -4.80 8.47
N CYS A 15 -0.87 -4.46 9.55
CA CYS A 15 0.59 -4.32 9.52
C CYS A 15 1.29 -5.62 9.10
N LYS A 16 0.77 -6.79 9.53
CA LYS A 16 1.28 -8.09 9.06
C LYS A 16 1.11 -8.28 7.57
N ALA A 17 -0.06 -7.96 7.02
CA ALA A 17 -0.29 -8.07 5.59
C ALA A 17 0.66 -7.15 4.80
N LEU A 18 0.77 -5.89 5.22
CA LEU A 18 1.66 -4.91 4.59
C LEU A 18 3.14 -5.32 4.68
N TYR A 19 3.56 -5.90 5.80
CA TYR A 19 4.92 -6.44 5.98
C TYR A 19 5.25 -7.54 4.95
N PHE A 20 4.34 -8.47 4.71
CA PHE A 20 4.58 -9.52 3.70
C PHE A 20 4.62 -8.96 2.27
N ILE A 21 3.76 -8.00 1.95
CA ILE A 21 3.76 -7.33 0.64
C ILE A 21 5.08 -6.59 0.43
N ALA A 22 5.54 -5.82 1.42
CA ALA A 22 6.80 -5.08 1.34
C ALA A 22 8.02 -6.01 1.21
N ASN A 23 8.05 -7.14 1.92
CA ASN A 23 9.09 -8.15 1.73
C ASN A 23 9.08 -8.75 0.32
N GLY A 24 7.89 -9.08 -0.21
CA GLY A 24 7.75 -9.59 -1.57
C GLY A 24 8.31 -8.62 -2.62
N LEU A 25 8.09 -7.31 -2.45
CA LEU A 25 8.70 -6.29 -3.30
C LEU A 25 10.23 -6.28 -3.19
N LEU A 26 10.78 -6.34 -1.97
CA LEU A 26 12.23 -6.38 -1.75
C LEU A 26 12.89 -7.61 -2.40
N ASP A 27 12.25 -8.78 -2.31
CA ASP A 27 12.75 -10.02 -2.93
C ASP A 27 12.81 -9.93 -4.46
N VAL A 28 11.83 -9.24 -5.06
CA VAL A 28 11.79 -8.98 -6.50
C VAL A 28 12.88 -7.98 -6.89
N TYR A 29 13.06 -6.91 -6.10
CA TYR A 29 14.08 -5.89 -6.34
C TYR A 29 15.50 -6.44 -6.21
N ALA A 30 15.74 -7.33 -5.24
CA ALA A 30 17.04 -7.99 -5.07
C ALA A 30 17.44 -8.84 -6.28
N LYS A 31 16.47 -9.28 -7.10
CA LYS A 31 16.70 -10.01 -8.35
C LYS A 31 16.82 -9.11 -9.58
N GLY A 32 16.85 -7.79 -9.40
CA GLY A 32 16.91 -6.82 -10.49
C GLY A 32 15.58 -6.66 -11.26
N LEU A 33 14.48 -7.10 -10.66
CA LEU A 33 13.14 -7.06 -11.22
C LEU A 33 12.29 -6.01 -10.49
N VAL A 34 11.17 -5.62 -11.09
CA VAL A 34 10.13 -4.77 -10.48
C VAL A 34 8.76 -5.39 -10.75
N HIS A 35 7.77 -5.09 -9.91
CA HIS A 35 6.45 -5.69 -10.07
C HIS A 35 5.65 -5.02 -11.19
N GLY A 36 5.63 -3.69 -11.26
CA GLY A 36 5.09 -2.92 -12.39
C GLY A 36 3.56 -2.89 -12.52
N SER A 37 2.82 -3.77 -11.83
CA SER A 37 1.35 -3.75 -11.80
C SER A 37 0.77 -4.17 -10.44
N LEU A 38 1.26 -3.61 -9.35
CA LEU A 38 0.84 -4.02 -8.01
C LEU A 38 -0.63 -3.58 -7.74
N SER A 39 -1.51 -4.52 -7.42
CA SER A 39 -2.93 -4.24 -7.08
C SER A 39 -3.52 -5.38 -6.25
N SER A 40 -4.74 -5.23 -5.73
CA SER A 40 -5.42 -6.23 -4.91
C SER A 40 -5.75 -7.51 -5.68
N HIS A 41 -5.81 -7.42 -7.01
CA HIS A 41 -5.97 -8.56 -7.91
C HIS A 41 -4.69 -9.41 -8.04
N ASN A 42 -3.53 -8.80 -7.75
CA ASN A 42 -2.21 -9.42 -7.84
C ASN A 42 -1.61 -9.74 -6.46
N VAL A 43 -2.36 -9.48 -5.38
CA VAL A 43 -1.98 -9.80 -4.00
C VAL A 43 -2.96 -10.83 -3.47
N PHE A 44 -2.56 -12.10 -3.47
CA PHE A 44 -3.39 -13.19 -2.92
C PHE A 44 -3.16 -13.30 -1.41
N VAL A 45 -4.16 -12.95 -0.62
CA VAL A 45 -4.14 -13.11 0.84
C VAL A 45 -4.55 -14.54 1.20
N SER A 46 -3.63 -15.37 1.69
CA SER A 46 -3.88 -16.74 2.13
C SER A 46 -3.51 -16.96 3.60
N SER A 47 -4.51 -16.84 4.48
CA SER A 47 -4.38 -17.03 5.94
C SER A 47 -3.26 -16.16 6.58
N PRO A 48 -3.04 -16.12 7.90
CA PRO A 48 -2.09 -15.18 8.51
C PRO A 48 -0.61 -15.53 8.22
N THR A 49 -0.34 -16.47 7.33
CA THR A 49 0.98 -17.07 7.09
C THR A 49 1.49 -16.96 5.66
N PHE A 50 0.66 -16.66 4.64
CA PHE A 50 1.14 -16.53 3.27
C PHE A 50 0.41 -15.42 2.50
N ILE A 51 1.16 -14.43 2.00
CA ILE A 51 0.70 -13.53 0.95
C ILE A 51 1.56 -13.79 -0.28
N GLN A 52 0.93 -14.15 -1.40
CA GLN A 52 1.61 -14.37 -2.66
C GLN A 52 1.37 -13.16 -3.56
N VAL A 53 2.44 -12.47 -3.91
CA VAL A 53 2.42 -11.40 -4.91
C VAL A 53 2.61 -12.04 -6.29
N GLY A 54 1.64 -11.90 -7.19
CA GLY A 54 1.68 -12.45 -8.54
C GLY A 54 2.55 -11.59 -9.46
N VAL A 55 3.66 -12.13 -9.98
CA VAL A 55 4.73 -11.32 -10.60
C VAL A 55 4.60 -11.21 -12.13
N PRO A 56 4.42 -10.02 -12.72
CA PRO A 56 4.86 -9.73 -14.09
C PRO A 56 6.22 -8.99 -14.07
N GLY A 57 7.29 -9.66 -14.48
CA GLY A 57 8.65 -9.13 -14.42
C GLY A 57 9.02 -8.23 -15.61
N THR A 58 9.30 -6.96 -15.34
CA THR A 58 9.96 -6.02 -16.28
C THR A 58 11.31 -5.54 -15.72
N ARG A 59 12.20 -4.99 -16.56
CA ARG A 59 13.56 -4.57 -16.15
C ARG A 59 13.53 -3.36 -15.20
N LEU A 60 14.46 -3.33 -14.24
CA LEU A 60 14.56 -2.29 -13.22
C LEU A 60 14.63 -0.88 -13.82
N ALA A 61 13.66 -0.04 -13.48
CA ALA A 61 13.67 1.39 -13.75
C ALA A 61 13.18 2.12 -12.49
N ALA A 62 13.86 3.20 -12.09
CA ALA A 62 13.54 3.94 -10.87
C ALA A 62 12.07 4.42 -10.85
N ALA A 63 11.52 4.79 -12.01
CA ALA A 63 10.11 5.16 -12.16
C ALA A 63 9.16 4.02 -11.79
N VAL A 64 9.51 2.77 -12.09
CA VAL A 64 8.67 1.61 -11.79
C VAL A 64 8.75 1.24 -10.30
N VAL A 65 9.92 1.38 -9.68
CA VAL A 65 10.08 1.21 -8.22
C VAL A 65 9.22 2.22 -7.46
N ALA A 66 9.27 3.49 -7.85
CA ALA A 66 8.42 4.52 -7.24
C ALA A 66 6.93 4.31 -7.53
N SER A 67 6.59 3.69 -8.66
CA SER A 67 5.21 3.31 -9.00
C SER A 67 4.70 2.15 -8.15
N ASP A 68 5.52 1.15 -7.86
CA ASP A 68 5.17 0.04 -6.97
C ASP A 68 4.90 0.55 -5.53
N VAL A 69 5.67 1.52 -5.05
CA VAL A 69 5.44 2.16 -3.74
C VAL A 69 4.15 2.97 -3.73
N TYR A 70 3.82 3.66 -4.83
CA TYR A 70 2.54 4.34 -4.98
C TYR A 70 1.37 3.36 -4.88
N ALA A 71 1.44 2.28 -5.65
CA ALA A 71 0.45 1.22 -5.63
C ALA A 71 0.33 0.55 -4.24
N PHE A 72 1.44 0.40 -3.52
CA PHE A 72 1.43 -0.06 -2.13
C PHE A 72 0.64 0.88 -1.21
N GLY A 73 0.75 2.20 -1.39
CA GLY A 73 -0.05 3.18 -0.66
C GLY A 73 -1.56 3.06 -0.95
N ILE A 74 -1.92 2.90 -2.23
CA ILE A 74 -3.30 2.67 -2.66
C ILE A 74 -3.85 1.38 -2.04
N LEU A 75 -3.09 0.28 -2.11
CA LEU A 75 -3.49 -0.99 -1.51
C LEU A 75 -3.62 -0.92 0.01
N THR A 76 -2.73 -0.16 0.66
CA THR A 76 -2.82 0.08 2.11
C THR A 76 -4.14 0.76 2.46
N SER A 77 -4.60 1.69 1.60
CA SER A 77 -5.89 2.35 1.79
C SER A 77 -7.08 1.41 1.62
N GLU A 78 -7.04 0.58 0.56
CA GLU A 78 -8.06 -0.41 0.23
C GLU A 78 -8.20 -1.47 1.32
N LEU A 79 -7.09 -2.08 1.75
CA LEU A 79 -7.05 -3.12 2.78
C LEU A 79 -7.54 -2.62 4.14
N ASN A 80 -7.29 -1.35 4.47
CA ASN A 80 -7.71 -0.78 5.74
C ASN A 80 -9.21 -0.37 5.76
N ALA A 81 -9.73 0.09 4.62
CA ALA A 81 -11.12 0.48 4.46
C ALA A 81 -12.03 -0.72 4.13
N PHE A 82 -11.48 -1.78 3.54
CA PHE A 82 -12.23 -2.83 2.83
C PHE A 82 -13.21 -2.24 1.80
N GLN A 83 -12.75 -1.18 1.13
CA GLN A 83 -13.48 -0.42 0.12
C GLN A 83 -12.52 -0.08 -1.01
N LEU A 84 -13.04 0.06 -2.22
CA LEU A 84 -12.23 0.47 -3.36
C LEU A 84 -11.65 1.87 -3.11
N PRO A 85 -10.41 2.12 -3.54
CA PRO A 85 -9.87 3.47 -3.51
C PRO A 85 -10.72 4.38 -4.40
N PHE A 86 -10.94 5.62 -3.96
CA PHE A 86 -11.75 6.62 -4.67
C PHE A 86 -13.24 6.27 -4.81
N ASP A 87 -13.80 5.41 -3.94
CA ASP A 87 -15.23 5.06 -3.93
C ASP A 87 -16.18 6.23 -3.65
N ASP A 88 -15.63 7.37 -3.24
CA ASP A 88 -16.30 8.64 -3.00
C ASP A 88 -16.51 9.47 -4.27
N TYR A 89 -15.93 9.05 -5.40
CA TYR A 89 -16.03 9.73 -6.69
C TYR A 89 -16.77 8.86 -7.71
N ASP A 90 -17.61 9.50 -8.52
CA ASP A 90 -18.30 8.87 -9.64
C ASP A 90 -17.53 9.25 -10.92
N PHE A 91 -16.62 8.38 -11.34
CA PHE A 91 -15.86 8.55 -12.59
C PHE A 91 -16.55 7.78 -13.72
N ASP A 92 -16.69 8.44 -14.88
CA ASP A 92 -17.32 7.85 -16.07
C ASP A 92 -16.53 6.64 -16.60
N ASP A 93 -15.19 6.68 -16.49
CA ASP A 93 -14.29 5.59 -16.88
C ASP A 93 -12.91 5.65 -16.17
N GLU A 94 -12.06 4.67 -16.46
CA GLU A 94 -10.69 4.57 -15.92
C GLU A 94 -9.77 5.71 -16.42
N VAL A 95 -10.04 6.29 -17.58
CA VAL A 95 -9.25 7.40 -18.14
C VAL A 95 -9.52 8.68 -17.34
N ALA A 96 -10.77 8.93 -16.98
CA ALA A 96 -11.18 10.04 -16.13
C ALA A 96 -10.51 9.94 -14.75
N LEU A 97 -10.52 8.75 -14.13
CA LEU A 97 -9.80 8.50 -12.88
C LEU A 97 -8.29 8.73 -13.04
N THR A 98 -7.68 8.17 -14.09
CA THR A 98 -6.24 8.31 -14.35
C THR A 98 -5.85 9.78 -14.51
N THR A 99 -6.62 10.54 -15.28
CA THR A 99 -6.42 11.98 -15.48
C THR A 99 -6.55 12.75 -14.17
N ALA A 100 -7.57 12.46 -13.36
CA ALA A 100 -7.76 13.09 -12.06
C ALA A 100 -6.59 12.81 -11.11
N VAL A 101 -6.01 11.60 -11.13
CA VAL A 101 -4.88 11.20 -10.28
C VAL A 101 -3.55 11.79 -10.75
N VAL A 102 -3.25 11.67 -12.05
CA VAL A 102 -1.96 12.04 -12.65
C VAL A 102 -1.87 13.54 -12.87
N ASP A 103 -2.88 14.13 -13.50
CA ASP A 103 -2.88 15.55 -13.86
C ASP A 103 -3.58 16.41 -12.81
N GLY A 104 -4.64 15.88 -12.19
CA GLY A 104 -5.43 16.57 -11.17
C GLY A 104 -4.89 16.43 -9.74
N GLY A 105 -3.91 15.56 -9.50
CA GLY A 105 -3.33 15.34 -8.17
C GLY A 105 -4.27 14.67 -7.16
N LEU A 106 -5.34 14.02 -7.62
CA LEU A 106 -6.30 13.34 -6.75
C LEU A 106 -5.64 12.22 -5.93
N ARG A 107 -5.97 12.13 -4.63
CA ARG A 107 -5.46 11.12 -3.69
C ARG A 107 -6.60 10.48 -2.90
N PRO A 108 -6.44 9.21 -2.47
CA PRO A 108 -7.53 8.50 -1.80
C PRO A 108 -7.89 9.18 -0.48
N THR A 109 -9.19 9.31 -0.23
CA THR A 109 -9.71 9.92 1.00
C THR A 109 -9.47 8.99 2.19
N LEU A 110 -8.60 9.42 3.12
CA LEU A 110 -8.35 8.69 4.37
C LEU A 110 -9.33 9.16 5.44
N ARG A 111 -10.36 8.35 5.74
CA ARG A 111 -11.41 8.71 6.71
C ARG A 111 -10.83 9.17 8.07
N GLU A 112 -11.28 10.33 8.55
CA GLU A 112 -10.66 11.19 9.60
C GLU A 112 -10.50 10.59 11.02
N LYS A 113 -10.86 9.33 11.27
CA LYS A 113 -10.77 8.67 12.60
C LYS A 113 -9.68 7.60 12.70
N ARG A 114 -8.59 7.74 11.94
CA ARG A 114 -7.51 6.74 11.89
C ARG A 114 -6.22 7.30 12.48
N ASP A 115 -5.44 6.41 13.10
CA ASP A 115 -4.18 6.72 13.76
C ASP A 115 -3.20 7.48 12.83
N ASP A 116 -2.46 8.43 13.38
CA ASP A 116 -1.54 9.30 12.62
C ASP A 116 -0.49 8.53 11.80
N TRP A 117 -0.03 7.38 12.30
CA TRP A 117 0.94 6.53 11.60
C TRP A 117 0.42 6.04 10.24
N TYR A 118 -0.88 5.75 10.13
CA TYR A 118 -1.49 5.24 8.91
C TYR A 118 -1.62 6.35 7.87
N ARG A 119 -1.99 7.56 8.32
CA ARG A 119 -2.08 8.74 7.46
C ARG A 119 -0.71 9.15 6.92
N ASP A 120 0.31 9.13 7.77
CA ASP A 120 1.69 9.39 7.38
C ASP A 120 2.19 8.32 6.40
N LEU A 121 1.91 7.04 6.68
CA LEU A 121 2.26 5.93 5.80
C LEU A 121 1.69 6.09 4.40
N VAL A 122 0.37 6.16 4.29
CA VAL A 122 -0.30 6.24 2.99
C VAL A 122 0.08 7.55 2.30
N GLY A 123 0.11 8.66 3.03
CA GLY A 123 0.44 9.98 2.50
C GLY A 123 1.80 10.04 1.83
N ARG A 124 2.85 9.47 2.45
CA ARG A 124 4.19 9.42 1.83
C ARG A 124 4.25 8.45 0.65
N CYS A 125 3.56 7.31 0.73
CA CYS A 125 3.53 6.36 -0.39
C CYS A 125 2.88 6.95 -1.64
N VAL A 126 1.82 7.76 -1.49
CA VAL A 126 1.07 8.36 -2.61
C VAL A 126 1.54 9.77 -2.97
N ASP A 127 2.75 10.18 -2.59
CA ASP A 127 3.27 11.52 -2.93
C ASP A 127 3.30 11.73 -4.45
N ALA A 128 3.00 12.96 -4.88
CA ALA A 128 3.02 13.33 -6.29
C ALA A 128 4.42 13.22 -6.89
N ASP A 129 5.44 13.61 -6.13
CA ASP A 129 6.81 13.44 -6.55
C ASP A 129 7.29 12.01 -6.23
N PRO A 130 7.66 11.19 -7.24
CA PRO A 130 8.19 9.85 -7.00
C PRO A 130 9.46 9.83 -6.14
N LEU A 131 10.20 10.94 -6.06
CA LEU A 131 11.41 11.05 -5.24
C LEU A 131 11.12 11.24 -3.74
N ASN A 132 9.92 11.74 -3.41
CA ASN A 132 9.48 11.89 -2.02
C ASN A 132 8.89 10.62 -1.44
N ARG A 133 8.63 9.62 -2.29
CA ARG A 133 8.08 8.33 -1.86
C ARG A 133 9.14 7.53 -1.08
N PRO A 134 8.74 6.82 -0.01
CA PRO A 134 9.65 5.99 0.77
C PRO A 134 10.19 4.83 -0.08
N THR A 135 11.31 4.26 0.32
CA THR A 135 11.76 3.00 -0.28
C THR A 135 10.87 1.84 0.18
N ALA A 136 10.87 0.73 -0.56
CA ALA A 136 10.21 -0.49 -0.08
C ALA A 136 10.78 -0.98 1.27
N GLN A 137 12.06 -0.68 1.54
CA GLN A 137 12.69 -0.97 2.83
C GLN A 137 12.14 -0.09 3.96
N ASP A 138 11.90 1.19 3.71
CA ASP A 138 11.27 2.09 4.69
C ASP A 138 9.83 1.65 4.99
N ALA A 139 9.06 1.29 3.96
CA ALA A 139 7.71 0.76 4.10
C ALA A 139 7.68 -0.54 4.94
N LEU A 140 8.68 -1.42 4.74
CA LEU A 140 8.87 -2.62 5.55
C LEU A 140 9.12 -2.27 7.02
N LEU A 141 10.09 -1.38 7.29
CA LEU A 141 10.49 -0.98 8.65
C LEU A 141 9.32 -0.34 9.41
N TRP A 142 8.50 0.48 8.74
CA TRP A 142 7.28 1.05 9.30
C TRP A 142 6.28 -0.02 9.76
N CYS A 143 6.11 -1.08 8.96
CA CYS A 143 5.24 -2.20 9.32
C CYS A 143 5.84 -3.03 10.47
N SER A 144 7.15 -3.29 10.46
CA SER A 144 7.86 -4.03 11.50
C SER A 144 7.81 -3.35 12.87
N CYS A 145 8.06 -2.04 12.93
CA CYS A 145 7.95 -1.27 14.17
C CYS A 145 6.54 -1.36 14.76
N SER A 146 5.50 -1.31 13.92
CA SER A 146 4.12 -1.40 14.37
C SER A 146 3.69 -2.81 14.83
N ILE A 147 4.38 -3.87 14.38
CA ILE A 147 4.13 -5.26 14.83
C ILE A 147 4.78 -5.52 16.20
N ALA A 148 5.98 -4.99 16.43
CA ALA A 148 6.72 -5.16 17.69
C ALA A 148 6.03 -4.52 18.91
N PHE A 149 5.14 -3.54 18.71
CA PHE A 149 4.33 -2.94 19.78
C PHE A 149 3.06 -3.74 20.14
N VAL A 150 2.76 -4.84 19.43
CA VAL A 150 1.50 -5.61 19.61
C VAL A 150 1.74 -7.08 20.02
N THR A 151 2.99 -7.53 20.05
CA THR A 151 3.42 -8.80 20.70
C THR A 151 3.80 -8.57 22.14
#